data_AF-A0A8T5RF29-F1
#
_entry.id   AF-A0A8T5RF29-F1
#
_cell.length_a   1.000
_cell.length_b   1.000
_cell.length_c   1.000
_cell.angle_alpha   90.00
_cell.angle_beta   90.00
_cell.angle_gamma   90.00
#
_symmetry.space_group_name_H-M   'P 1'
#
loop_
_entity.id
_entity.type
_entity.pdbx_description
1 polymer ?
#
loop_
_entity_poly.entity_id
_entity_poly.type
_entity_poly.pdbx_seq_one_letter_code
_entity_poly.pdbx_strand_id
1 'polypeptide(L)'
;MMNLLNFNLEQIVPIGIFLIFLLIISSIGYEIYRFFKHRSAEKKHGKALKSKIRSKEQYKELHGANYNTNVGKKSLICPICNIFADQNTKLCPKCGKKL
;
A
#
# COMPACT_ATOMS: atom_id res chain seq x y z
N MET A 1 -28.05 10.92 -64.44
CA MET A 1 -28.87 11.79 -63.57
C MET A 1 -29.34 10.97 -62.39
N MET A 2 -28.88 11.32 -61.19
CA MET A 2 -28.95 10.52 -59.97
C MET A 2 -30.33 10.61 -59.31
N ASN A 3 -31.04 9.48 -59.25
CA ASN A 3 -32.20 9.27 -58.38
C ASN A 3 -31.74 8.74 -57.01
N LEU A 4 -31.08 9.58 -56.22
CA LEU A 4 -30.53 9.19 -54.90
C LEU A 4 -31.34 9.76 -53.71
N LEU A 5 -32.46 10.45 -53.95
CA LEU A 5 -33.15 11.25 -52.92
C LEU A 5 -34.52 10.73 -52.46
N ASN A 6 -35.01 9.60 -52.96
CA ASN A 6 -36.23 8.97 -52.42
C ASN A 6 -35.87 7.86 -51.43
N PHE A 7 -35.16 8.22 -50.36
CA PHE A 7 -34.98 7.33 -49.21
C PHE A 7 -36.19 7.52 -48.29
N ASN A 8 -37.08 6.54 -48.25
CA ASN A 8 -38.29 6.60 -47.42
C ASN A 8 -37.91 6.82 -45.96
N LEU A 9 -38.58 7.79 -45.32
CA LEU A 9 -38.35 8.17 -43.93
C LEU A 9 -38.45 6.97 -42.97
N GLU A 10 -39.30 5.99 -43.29
CA GLU A 10 -39.46 4.74 -42.56
C GLU A 10 -38.18 3.89 -42.47
N GLN A 11 -37.26 4.01 -43.44
CA GLN A 11 -35.98 3.30 -43.41
C GLN A 11 -34.87 4.06 -42.68
N ILE A 12 -35.00 5.38 -42.54
CA ILE A 12 -33.99 6.22 -41.88
C ILE A 12 -34.08 6.09 -40.35
N VAL A 13 -35.30 5.96 -39.81
CA VAL A 13 -35.56 5.83 -38.37
C VAL A 13 -34.81 4.65 -37.71
N PRO A 14 -34.89 3.41 -38.21
CA PRO A 14 -34.19 2.29 -37.58
C PRO A 14 -32.67 2.41 -37.67
N ILE A 15 -32.14 2.98 -38.75
CA ILE A 15 -30.71 3.24 -38.92
C ILE A 15 -30.22 4.25 -37.88
N GLY A 16 -30.99 5.34 -37.67
CA GLY A 16 -30.68 6.33 -36.65
C GLY A 16 -30.66 5.75 -35.23
N ILE A 17 -31.68 4.94 -34.88
CA ILE A 17 -31.75 4.28 -33.56
C ILE A 17 -30.56 3.33 -33.36
N PHE A 18 -30.20 2.56 -34.38
CA PHE A 18 -29.05 1.66 -34.32
C PHE A 18 -27.74 2.40 -34.06
N LEU A 19 -27.51 3.53 -34.74
CA LEU A 19 -26.32 4.36 -34.53
C LEU A 19 -26.27 4.94 -33.12
N ILE A 20 -27.41 5.40 -32.58
CA ILE A 20 -27.50 5.90 -31.20
C ILE A 20 -27.16 4.78 -30.21
N PHE A 21 -27.66 3.56 -30.45
CA PHE A 21 -27.38 2.41 -29.59
C PHE A 21 -25.89 2.04 -29.58
N LEU A 22 -25.21 2.08 -30.73
CA LEU A 22 -23.77 1.86 -30.83
C LEU A 22 -22.95 2.91 -30.06
N LEU A 23 -23.39 4.17 -30.06
CA LEU A 23 -22.74 5.22 -29.28
C LEU A 23 -22.90 4.99 -27.78
N ILE A 24 -24.07 4.56 -27.33
CA ILE A 24 -24.33 4.22 -25.92
C ILE A 24 -23.45 3.06 -25.48
N ILE A 25 -23.38 1.97 -26.25
CA ILE A 25 -22.53 0.82 -25.94
C ILE A 25 -21.06 1.24 -25.86
N SER A 26 -20.60 2.08 -26.79
CA SER A 26 -19.22 2.57 -26.82
C SER A 26 -18.89 3.42 -25.58
N SER A 27 -19.83 4.28 -25.16
CA SER A 27 -19.68 5.10 -23.96
C SER A 27 -19.61 4.25 -22.68
N ILE A 28 -20.51 3.28 -22.53
CA ILE A 28 -20.54 2.36 -21.38
C ILE A 28 -19.27 1.48 -21.36
N GLY A 29 -18.86 0.97 -22.52
CA GLY A 29 -17.65 0.15 -22.67
C GLY A 29 -16.38 0.90 -22.24
N TYR A 30 -16.29 2.21 -22.55
CA TYR A 30 -15.17 3.05 -22.15
C TYR A 30 -15.04 3.19 -20.63
N GLU A 31 -16.15 3.42 -19.91
CA GLU A 31 -16.15 3.50 -18.44
C GLU A 31 -15.76 2.17 -17.78
N ILE A 32 -16.25 1.04 -18.32
CA ILE A 32 -15.86 -0.29 -17.83
C ILE A 32 -14.36 -0.54 -18.07
N TYR A 33 -13.86 -0.24 -19.27
CA TYR A 33 -12.44 -0.37 -19.60
C TYR A 33 -11.56 0.46 -18.65
N ARG A 34 -11.97 1.70 -18.37
CA ARG A 34 -11.29 2.60 -17.43
C ARG A 34 -11.22 2.00 -16.02
N PHE A 35 -12.31 1.39 -15.54
CA PHE A 35 -12.36 0.73 -14.24
C PHE A 35 -11.39 -0.45 -14.14
N PHE A 36 -11.35 -1.32 -15.16
CA PHE A 36 -10.44 -2.47 -15.18
C PHE A 36 -8.96 -2.07 -15.27
N LYS A 37 -8.64 -0.99 -16.00
CA LYS A 37 -7.28 -0.46 -16.10
C LYS A 37 -6.73 0.00 -14.75
N HIS A 38 -7.56 0.64 -13.91
CA HIS A 38 -7.14 1.13 -12.60
C HIS A 38 -6.82 -0.03 -11.62
N ARG A 39 -7.61 -1.11 -11.66
CA ARG A 39 -7.43 -2.28 -10.77
C ARG A 39 -6.20 -3.13 -11.10
N SER A 40 -5.66 -3.00 -12.32
CA SER A 40 -4.48 -3.75 -12.76
C SER A 40 -3.16 -3.19 -12.19
N ALA A 41 -3.10 -1.89 -11.89
CA ALA A 41 -1.89 -1.25 -11.38
C ALA A 41 -1.58 -1.62 -9.91
N GLU A 42 -2.59 -1.92 -9.09
CA GLU A 42 -2.40 -2.20 -7.66
C GLU A 42 -1.77 -3.58 -7.38
N LYS A 43 -1.90 -4.54 -8.30
CA LYS A 43 -1.37 -5.90 -8.11
C LYS A 43 0.16 -5.99 -8.22
N LYS A 44 0.85 -4.95 -8.73
CA LYS A 44 2.32 -4.91 -8.80
C LYS A 44 2.97 -4.43 -7.49
N HIS A 45 2.28 -3.63 -6.67
CA HIS A 45 2.83 -3.17 -5.38
C HIS A 45 2.54 -4.12 -4.20
N GLY A 46 1.49 -4.95 -4.28
CA GLY A 46 1.16 -5.90 -3.20
C GLY A 46 2.15 -7.07 -3.03
N LYS A 47 2.96 -7.39 -4.04
CA LYS A 47 3.96 -8.47 -3.98
C LYS A 47 5.30 -8.01 -3.39
N ALA A 48 5.65 -6.73 -3.54
CA ALA A 48 6.86 -6.15 -2.94
C ALA A 48 6.69 -5.87 -1.44
N LEU A 49 5.46 -5.62 -0.96
CA LEU A 49 5.22 -5.38 0.46
C LEU A 49 5.16 -6.68 1.30
N LYS A 50 4.70 -7.79 0.70
CA LYS A 50 4.64 -9.10 1.39
C LYS A 50 6.01 -9.75 1.63
N SER A 51 7.01 -9.48 0.78
CA SER A 51 8.38 -9.94 1.05
C SER A 51 9.05 -9.18 2.19
N LYS A 52 8.65 -7.93 2.46
CA LYS A 52 9.22 -7.09 3.52
C LYS A 52 8.59 -7.30 4.91
N ILE A 53 7.38 -7.86 4.98
CA ILE A 53 6.70 -8.17 6.26
C ILE A 53 7.20 -9.51 6.82
N ARG A 54 7.48 -10.51 5.96
CA ARG A 54 7.97 -11.83 6.38
C ARG A 54 9.34 -11.77 7.09
N SER A 55 10.19 -10.81 6.72
CA SER A 55 11.49 -10.59 7.39
C SER A 55 11.40 -9.82 8.71
N LYS A 56 10.28 -9.16 9.02
CA LYS A 56 10.08 -8.44 10.30
C LYS A 56 9.50 -9.32 11.40
N GLU A 57 8.65 -10.28 11.04
CA GLU A 57 8.09 -11.26 11.98
C GLU A 57 9.18 -12.16 12.56
N GLN A 58 10.10 -12.63 11.70
CA GLN A 58 11.20 -13.50 12.10
C GLN A 58 12.23 -12.80 13.02
N TYR A 59 12.39 -11.47 12.91
CA TYR A 59 13.24 -10.70 13.83
C TYR A 59 12.59 -10.50 15.21
N LYS A 60 11.25 -10.43 15.28
CA LYS A 60 10.51 -10.33 16.55
C LYS A 60 10.52 -11.64 17.34
N GLU A 61 10.61 -12.78 16.68
CA GLU A 61 10.76 -14.08 17.37
C GLU A 61 12.18 -14.26 17.95
N LEU A 62 13.22 -13.76 17.28
CA LEU A 62 14.60 -13.81 17.80
C LEU A 62 14.94 -12.71 18.82
N HIS A 63 14.28 -11.55 18.78
CA HIS A 63 14.52 -10.43 19.71
C HIS A 63 13.34 -10.13 20.65
N GLY A 64 12.36 -11.03 20.74
CA GLY A 64 11.16 -10.92 21.58
C GLY A 64 11.39 -11.15 23.08
N ALA A 65 12.61 -10.92 23.59
CA ALA A 65 12.86 -10.88 25.01
C ALA A 65 12.48 -9.49 25.56
N ASN A 66 11.21 -9.38 25.97
CA ASN A 66 10.77 -8.63 27.14
C ASN A 66 11.36 -7.21 27.30
N TYR A 67 10.81 -6.24 26.56
CA TYR A 67 10.92 -4.84 26.98
C TYR A 67 9.70 -4.51 27.84
N ASN A 68 9.82 -4.75 29.15
CA ASN A 68 9.02 -3.99 30.11
C ASN A 68 9.46 -2.52 29.99
N THR A 69 8.75 -1.77 29.15
CA THR A 69 8.87 -0.32 28.99
C THR A 69 8.57 0.39 30.31
N ASN A 70 9.58 0.49 31.16
CA ASN A 70 9.70 1.57 32.12
C ASN A 70 10.20 2.81 31.36
N VAL A 71 9.34 3.35 30.48
CA VAL A 71 9.57 4.67 29.87
C VAL A 71 9.57 5.68 31.00
N GLY A 72 10.76 6.13 31.40
CA GLY A 72 10.94 7.11 32.46
C GLY A 72 12.22 6.94 33.30
N LYS A 73 12.95 5.83 33.20
CA LYS A 73 14.24 5.69 33.88
C LYS A 73 15.35 6.18 32.97
N LYS A 74 15.84 7.39 33.25
CA LYS A 74 17.08 7.91 32.67
C LYS A 74 18.19 6.88 32.98
N SER A 75 18.92 6.39 31.97
CA SER A 75 20.02 5.43 32.14
C SER A 75 21.37 6.17 32.19
N LEU A 76 22.31 5.68 33.00
CA LEU A 76 23.69 6.19 33.03
C LEU A 76 24.61 5.20 32.31
N ILE A 77 25.62 5.72 31.61
CA ILE A 77 26.63 4.91 30.94
C ILE A 77 27.90 4.96 31.77
N CYS A 78 28.47 3.80 32.11
CA CYS A 78 29.75 3.74 32.81
C CYS A 78 30.88 4.29 31.92
N PRO A 79 31.66 5.29 32.36
CA PRO A 79 32.73 5.88 31.54
C PRO A 79 33.94 4.97 31.32
N ILE A 80 33.99 3.81 31.98
CA ILE A 80 35.15 2.90 31.95
C ILE A 80 34.88 1.69 31.07
N CYS A 81 33.68 1.10 31.18
CA CYS A 81 33.33 -0.12 30.45
C CYS A 81 32.21 0.09 29.43
N ASN A 82 31.70 1.32 29.30
CA ASN A 82 30.63 1.74 28.39
C ASN A 82 29.35 0.89 28.51
N ILE A 83 29.06 0.39 29.71
CA ILE A 83 27.84 -0.38 29.97
C ILE A 83 26.75 0.50 30.55
N PHE A 84 25.51 0.23 30.11
CA PHE A 84 24.30 0.81 30.64
C PHE A 84 24.03 0.31 32.05
N ALA A 85 23.82 1.24 32.97
CA ALA A 85 23.42 0.96 34.32
C ALA A 85 22.21 1.83 34.69
N ASP A 86 21.37 1.28 35.57
CA ASP A 86 20.24 2.02 36.12
C ASP A 86 20.74 3.19 36.97
N GLN A 87 20.05 4.33 36.92
CA GLN A 87 20.42 5.50 37.73
C GLN A 87 20.36 5.29 39.23
N ASN A 88 19.70 4.23 39.69
CA ASN A 88 19.63 3.89 41.09
C ASN A 88 20.87 3.12 41.58
N THR A 89 21.72 2.64 40.66
CA THR A 89 22.95 1.95 41.04
C THR A 89 24.09 2.95 41.14
N LYS A 90 24.67 3.05 42.35
CA LYS A 90 25.84 3.90 42.59
C LYS A 90 27.13 3.28 42.03
N LEU A 91 27.10 2.00 41.66
CA LEU A 91 28.25 1.21 41.25
C LEU A 91 27.92 0.46 39.96
N CYS A 92 28.90 0.41 39.06
CA CYS A 92 28.78 -0.33 37.82
C CYS A 92 28.78 -1.84 38.08
N PRO A 93 27.79 -2.60 37.56
CA PRO A 93 27.71 -4.04 37.78
C PRO A 93 28.86 -4.84 37.15
N LYS A 94 29.56 -4.27 36.15
CA LYS A 94 30.69 -4.95 35.50
C LYS A 94 32.05 -4.65 36.11
N CYS A 95 32.31 -3.39 36.46
CA CYS A 95 33.65 -2.97 36.90
C CYS A 95 33.71 -2.55 38.39
N GLY A 96 32.58 -2.51 39.09
CA GLY A 96 32.51 -2.13 40.50
C GLY A 96 32.85 -0.67 40.79
N LYS A 97 33.13 0.16 39.78
CA LYS A 97 33.43 1.58 39.97
C LYS A 97 32.17 2.41 40.08
N LYS A 98 32.27 3.56 40.75
CA LYS A 98 31.16 4.49 40.95
C LYS A 98 30.68 5.08 39.62
N LEU A 99 29.37 5.13 39.43
CA LEU A 99 28.67 5.71 38.27
C LEU A 99 28.35 7.19 38.49
#